data_AF-A0AAE2YHJ7-F1
#
_entry.id   AF-A0AAE2YHJ7-F1
#
_cell.length_a   1.000
_cell.length_b   1.000
_cell.length_c   1.000
_cell.angle_alpha   90.00
_cell.angle_beta   90.00
_cell.angle_gamma   90.00
#
_symmetry.space_group_name_H-M   'P 1'
#
loop_
_entity.id
_entity.type
_entity.pdbx_description
1 polymer ?
#
loop_
_entity_poly.entity_id
_entity_poly.type
_entity_poly.pdbx_seq_one_letter_code
_entity_poly.pdbx_strand_id
1 'polypeptide(L)'
;MDEEERRVTVRSREELERVVHAIELLYVEGVRSMRIELEEPLTSADLERINEVLRRLPGFEISFCTPRSIVLQDVMDSSPDDVFELIYEATKSLFSKVLEAVEAEDVAIAEAI
;
A
#
# COMPACT_ATOMS: atom_id res chain seq x y z
N MET A 1 7.64 20.43 -2.76
CA MET A 1 6.21 20.11 -2.80
C MET A 1 5.87 19.69 -1.39
N ASP A 2 4.93 20.38 -0.75
CA ASP A 2 4.53 20.04 0.62
C ASP A 2 3.90 18.65 0.59
N GLU A 3 4.61 17.64 1.09
CA GLU A 3 4.06 16.31 1.32
C GLU A 3 2.94 16.48 2.36
N GLU A 4 1.69 16.20 1.99
CA GLU A 4 0.55 16.26 2.90
C GLU A 4 0.71 15.20 4.02
N GLU A 5 1.42 15.55 5.09
CA GLU A 5 1.51 14.75 6.32
C GLU A 5 0.14 14.78 7.03
N ARG A 6 -0.56 13.65 7.06
CA ARG A 6 -1.78 13.49 7.87
C ARG A 6 -1.42 13.10 9.29
N ARG A 7 -1.97 13.81 10.28
CA ARG A 7 -1.79 13.49 11.70
C ARG A 7 -3.05 12.86 12.29
N VAL A 8 -2.85 11.74 12.97
CA VAL A 8 -3.89 10.99 13.69
C VAL A 8 -3.45 10.83 15.14
N THR A 9 -4.32 11.16 16.09
CA THR A 9 -4.07 10.97 17.52
C THR A 9 -4.98 9.85 18.04
N VAL A 10 -4.39 8.90 18.75
CA VAL A 10 -5.01 7.69 19.30
C VAL A 10 -5.00 7.79 20.81
N ARG A 11 -6.20 7.94 21.39
CA ARG A 11 -6.41 8.13 22.83
C ARG A 11 -6.68 6.82 23.56
N SER A 12 -7.05 5.77 22.84
CA SER A 12 -7.29 4.46 23.44
C SER A 12 -6.94 3.32 22.48
N ARG A 13 -6.73 2.11 23.01
CA ARG A 13 -6.44 0.93 22.18
C ARG A 13 -7.60 0.51 21.28
N GLU A 14 -8.84 0.81 21.68
CA GLU A 14 -10.03 0.62 20.82
C GLU A 14 -10.03 1.58 19.62
N GLU A 15 -9.39 2.74 19.75
CA GLU A 15 -9.17 3.64 18.62
C GLU A 15 -8.07 3.12 17.68
N LEU A 16 -7.18 2.24 18.13
CA LEU A 16 -6.14 1.65 17.28
C LEU A 16 -6.76 0.80 16.15
N GLU A 17 -7.84 0.08 16.42
CA GLU A 17 -8.57 -0.65 15.35
C GLU A 17 -9.17 0.31 14.32
N ARG A 18 -9.67 1.48 14.76
CA ARG A 18 -10.16 2.51 13.84
C ARG A 18 -9.02 3.15 13.05
N VAL A 19 -7.85 3.29 13.66
CA VAL A 19 -6.64 3.80 13.00
C VAL A 19 -6.15 2.82 11.96
N VAL A 20 -6.19 1.52 12.22
CA VAL A 20 -5.91 0.49 11.20
C VAL A 20 -6.79 0.68 9.97
N HIS A 21 -8.10 0.85 10.17
CA HIS A 21 -9.00 1.09 9.04
C HIS A 21 -8.73 2.45 8.35
N ALA A 22 -8.36 3.47 9.12
CA ALA A 22 -7.96 4.77 8.57
C ALA A 22 -6.67 4.67 7.75
N ILE A 23 -5.72 3.80 8.12
CA ILE A 23 -4.50 3.54 7.35
C ILE A 23 -4.85 3.01 5.97
N GLU A 24 -5.72 2.01 5.88
CA GLU A 24 -6.16 1.45 4.60
C GLU A 24 -6.88 2.50 3.74
N LEU A 25 -7.76 3.31 4.33
CA LEU A 25 -8.47 4.37 3.61
C LEU A 25 -7.49 5.42 3.06
N LEU A 26 -6.56 5.89 3.88
CA LEU A 26 -5.60 6.93 3.52
C LEU A 26 -4.59 6.43 2.49
N TYR A 27 -4.27 5.13 2.50
CA TYR A 27 -3.50 4.48 1.44
C TYR A 27 -4.23 4.57 0.09
N VAL A 28 -5.53 4.25 0.06
CA VAL A 28 -6.36 4.38 -1.17
C VAL A 28 -6.51 5.83 -1.62
N GLU A 29 -6.53 6.78 -0.69
CA GLU A 29 -6.56 8.22 -0.98
C GLU A 29 -5.20 8.76 -1.49
N GLY A 30 -4.14 7.95 -1.52
CA GLY A 30 -2.82 8.34 -2.02
C GLY A 30 -2.03 9.24 -1.06
N VAL A 31 -2.34 9.21 0.24
CA VAL A 31 -1.62 9.97 1.27
C VAL A 31 -0.21 9.42 1.43
N ARG A 32 0.81 10.25 1.21
CA ARG A 32 2.21 9.79 1.24
C ARG A 32 2.83 9.65 2.63
N SER A 33 2.30 10.34 3.63
CA SER A 33 2.84 10.31 4.97
C SER A 33 1.76 10.47 6.02
N MET A 34 1.83 9.63 7.05
CA MET A 34 0.90 9.64 8.17
C MET A 34 1.65 9.51 9.49
N ARG A 35 1.39 10.43 10.40
CA ARG A 35 1.89 10.35 11.77
C ARG A 35 0.77 9.92 12.71
N ILE A 36 1.04 8.87 13.47
CA ILE A 36 0.14 8.35 14.49
C ILE A 36 0.77 8.61 15.86
N GLU A 37 0.09 9.39 16.68
CA GLU A 37 0.47 9.66 18.06
C GLU A 37 -0.43 8.91 19.02
N LEU A 38 0.14 8.22 20.00
CA LEU A 38 -0.57 7.41 20.97
C LEU A 38 -0.41 8.00 22.38
N GLU A 39 -1.48 8.01 23.17
CA GLU A 39 -1.40 8.41 24.58
C GLU A 39 -0.58 7.41 25.42
N GLU A 40 -0.71 6.11 25.11
CA GLU A 40 0.05 5.02 25.72
C GLU A 40 1.17 4.52 24.79
N PRO A 41 2.29 4.00 25.33
CA PRO A 41 3.30 3.33 24.51
C PRO A 41 2.75 2.10 23.79
N LEU A 42 3.23 1.87 22.56
CA LEU A 42 2.92 0.66 21.80
C LEU A 42 3.40 -0.59 22.53
N THR A 43 2.54 -1.61 22.56
CA THR A 43 2.91 -2.95 22.99
C THR A 43 3.32 -3.81 21.80
N SER A 44 3.96 -4.95 22.06
CA SER A 44 4.29 -5.92 21.01
C SER A 44 3.07 -6.40 20.23
N ALA A 45 1.92 -6.55 20.88
CA ALA A 45 0.66 -6.94 20.23
C ALA A 45 0.16 -5.85 19.27
N ASP A 46 0.33 -4.57 19.61
CA ASP A 46 -0.03 -3.46 18.74
C ASP A 46 0.87 -3.41 17.49
N LEU A 47 2.16 -3.70 17.67
CA LEU A 47 3.13 -3.79 16.57
C LEU A 47 2.82 -4.94 15.61
N GLU A 48 2.44 -6.11 16.13
CA GLU A 48 2.06 -7.25 15.29
C GLU A 48 0.84 -6.92 14.41
N ARG A 49 -0.16 -6.25 14.99
CA ARG A 49 -1.35 -5.80 14.26
C ARG A 49 -1.03 -4.80 13.15
N ILE A 50 -0.22 -3.79 13.47
CA ILE A 50 0.19 -2.79 12.48
C ILE A 50 0.99 -3.46 11.35
N ASN A 51 1.92 -4.37 11.68
CA ASN A 51 2.68 -5.12 10.69
C ASN A 51 1.80 -6.00 9.79
N GLU A 52 0.74 -6.59 10.32
CA GLU A 52 -0.19 -7.39 9.51
C GLU A 52 -0.90 -6.56 8.45
N VAL A 53 -1.25 -5.31 8.78
CA VAL A 53 -1.86 -4.35 7.86
C VAL A 53 -0.85 -3.92 6.80
N LEU A 54 0.37 -3.56 7.20
CA LEU A 54 1.41 -3.12 6.27
C LEU A 54 1.81 -4.19 5.25
N ARG A 55 1.72 -5.47 5.60
CA ARG A 55 1.92 -6.57 4.63
C ARG A 55 0.92 -6.54 3.46
N ARG A 56 -0.23 -5.90 3.64
CA ARG A 56 -1.27 -5.75 2.61
C ARG A 56 -1.17 -4.43 1.86
N LEU A 57 -0.32 -3.51 2.32
CA LEU A 57 -0.15 -2.16 1.79
C LEU A 57 1.28 -2.01 1.24
N PRO A 58 1.56 -2.50 0.01
CA PRO A 58 2.89 -2.42 -0.57
C PRO A 58 3.33 -0.97 -0.71
N GLY A 59 4.60 -0.73 -0.42
CA GLY A 59 5.22 0.59 -0.54
C GLY A 59 5.22 1.43 0.73
N PHE A 60 4.52 1.04 1.80
CA PHE A 60 4.60 1.76 3.07
C PHE A 60 5.66 1.19 4.01
N GLU A 61 6.49 2.07 4.55
CA GLU A 61 7.42 1.77 5.63
C GLU A 61 6.97 2.42 6.94
N ILE A 62 7.30 1.76 8.05
CA ILE A 62 7.05 2.28 9.40
C ILE A 62 8.35 2.79 10.03
N SER A 63 8.30 4.02 10.54
CA SER A 63 9.37 4.63 11.32
C SER A 63 8.89 4.93 12.74
N PHE A 64 9.68 4.53 13.73
CA PHE A 64 9.40 4.82 15.14
C PHE A 64 10.13 6.07 15.57
N CYS A 65 9.39 7.15 15.85
CA CYS A 65 9.98 8.37 16.41
C CYS A 65 10.14 8.23 17.92
N THR A 66 9.14 7.66 18.60
CA THR A 66 9.15 7.35 20.04
C THR A 66 8.27 6.12 20.31
N PRO A 67 8.29 5.53 21.52
CA PRO A 67 7.36 4.46 21.88
C PRO A 67 5.86 4.84 21.77
N ARG A 68 5.56 6.14 21.64
CA ARG A 68 4.21 6.72 21.53
C ARG A 68 3.95 7.37 20.18
N SER A 69 4.87 7.27 19.22
CA SER A 69 4.71 7.94 17.93
C SER A 69 5.36 7.15 16.83
N ILE A 70 4.54 6.85 15.81
CA ILE A 70 4.95 6.17 14.59
C ILE A 70 4.62 7.04 13.39
N VAL A 71 5.44 6.90 12.35
CA VAL A 71 5.21 7.50 11.04
C VAL A 71 5.12 6.36 10.04
N LEU A 72 4.08 6.39 9.22
CA LEU A 72 3.87 5.54 8.07
C LEU A 72 4.14 6.38 6.83
N GLN A 73 5.11 5.97 6.03
CA GLN A 73 5.54 6.73 4.85
C GLN A 73 5.51 5.83 3.62
N ASP A 74 4.90 6.31 2.55
CA ASP A 74 5.03 5.72 1.24
C ASP A 74 6.45 5.97 0.72
N VAL A 75 7.20 4.89 0.51
CA VAL A 75 8.57 4.90 -0.01
C VAL A 75 8.62 4.54 -1.49
N MET A 76 7.46 4.28 -2.12
CA MET A 76 7.43 4.13 -3.57
C MET A 76 7.56 5.49 -4.23
N ASP A 77 8.60 5.64 -5.05
CA ASP A 77 8.80 6.81 -5.90
C ASP A 77 7.81 6.84 -7.09
N SER A 78 7.05 5.75 -7.26
CA SER A 78 6.02 5.57 -8.27
C SER A 78 4.66 5.81 -7.64
N SER A 79 3.84 6.66 -8.24
CA SER A 79 2.46 6.80 -7.79
C SER A 79 1.70 5.48 -8.00
N PRO A 80 0.65 5.20 -7.21
CA PRO A 80 -0.24 4.09 -7.48
C PRO A 80 -0.76 4.09 -8.92
N ASP A 81 -1.03 5.27 -9.48
CA ASP A 81 -1.46 5.45 -10.87
C ASP A 81 -0.41 4.96 -11.88
N ASP A 82 0.88 5.26 -11.65
CA ASP A 82 1.97 4.77 -12.51
C ASP A 82 2.07 3.23 -12.47
N VAL A 83 1.87 2.63 -11.29
CA VAL A 83 1.87 1.17 -11.13
C VAL A 83 0.66 0.55 -11.83
N PHE A 84 -0.52 1.16 -11.70
CA PHE A 84 -1.73 0.71 -12.40
C PHE A 84 -1.60 0.83 -13.91
N GLU A 85 -1.02 1.92 -14.42
CA GLU A 85 -0.78 2.11 -15.86
C GLU A 85 0.19 1.05 -16.40
N LEU A 86 1.24 0.72 -15.64
CA LEU A 86 2.17 -0.37 -15.95
C LEU A 86 1.47 -1.74 -16.02
N ILE A 87 0.62 -2.05 -15.03
CA ILE A 87 -0.15 -3.29 -15.01
C ILE A 87 -1.13 -3.35 -16.19
N TYR A 88 -1.80 -2.24 -16.50
CA TYR A 88 -2.75 -2.13 -17.59
C TYR A 88 -2.08 -2.37 -18.95
N GLU A 89 -0.97 -1.67 -19.23
CA GLU A 89 -0.23 -1.83 -20.49
C GLU A 89 0.39 -3.22 -20.62
N ALA A 90 0.91 -3.79 -19.54
CA ALA A 90 1.40 -5.18 -19.53
C ALA A 90 0.29 -6.18 -19.86
N THR A 91 -0.88 -6.02 -19.24
CA THR A 91 -2.06 -6.89 -19.46
C THR A 91 -2.56 -6.77 -20.89
N LYS A 92 -2.66 -5.54 -21.40
CA LYS A 92 -3.05 -5.27 -22.79
C LYS A 92 -2.07 -5.89 -23.78
N SER A 93 -0.76 -5.76 -23.54
CA SER A 93 0.27 -6.39 -24.36
C SER A 93 0.16 -7.92 -24.36
N LEU A 94 -0.11 -8.52 -23.19
CA LEU A 94 -0.39 -9.94 -23.05
C LEU A 94 -1.56 -10.38 -23.93
N PHE A 95 -2.71 -9.69 -23.84
CA PHE A 95 -3.86 -9.99 -24.68
C PHE A 95 -3.58 -9.85 -26.18
N SER A 96 -2.87 -8.80 -26.59
CA SER A 96 -2.47 -8.62 -27.99
C SER A 96 -1.62 -9.78 -28.49
N LYS A 97 -0.65 -10.25 -27.70
CA LYS A 97 0.21 -11.38 -28.09
C LYS A 97 -0.56 -12.70 -28.18
N VAL A 98 -1.52 -12.94 -27.28
CA VAL A 98 -2.40 -14.11 -27.35
C VAL A 98 -3.24 -14.06 -28.63
N LEU A 99 -3.83 -12.90 -28.96
CA LEU A 99 -4.60 -12.73 -30.19
C LEU A 99 -3.75 -12.96 -31.45
N GLU A 100 -2.54 -12.38 -31.50
CA GLU A 100 -1.60 -12.58 -32.61
C GLU A 100 -1.21 -14.07 -32.77
N ALA A 101 -0.95 -14.78 -31.67
CA ALA A 101 -0.62 -16.19 -31.71
C ALA A 101 -1.80 -17.06 -32.19
N VAL A 102 -3.02 -16.72 -31.78
CA VAL A 102 -4.25 -17.39 -32.24
C VAL A 102 -4.50 -17.11 -33.72
N GLU A 103 -4.33 -15.87 -34.20
CA GLU A 103 -4.44 -15.53 -35.62
C GLU A 103 -3.38 -16.21 -36.49
N ALA A 104 -2.20 -16.47 -35.92
CA ALA A 104 -1.12 -17.22 -36.56
C ALA A 104 -1.32 -18.76 -36.51
N GLU A 105 -2.43 -19.23 -35.92
CA GLU A 105 -2.69 -20.65 -35.64
C GLU A 105 -1.59 -21.34 -34.80
N ASP A 106 -0.79 -20.56 -34.06
CA ASP A 106 0.28 -21.07 -33.20
C ASP A 106 -0.22 -21.26 -31.76
N VAL A 107 -0.98 -22.35 -31.59
CA VAL A 107 -1.62 -22.72 -30.32
C VAL A 107 -0.59 -22.95 -29.21
N ALA A 108 0.61 -23.44 -29.55
CA ALA A 108 1.65 -23.71 -28.56
C ALA A 108 2.20 -22.41 -27.94
N ILE A 109 2.32 -21.34 -28.74
CA ILE A 109 2.70 -20.02 -28.25
C ILE A 109 1.56 -19.38 -27.45
N ALA A 110 0.31 -19.50 -27.92
CA ALA A 110 -0.85 -18.94 -27.22
C ALA A 110 -1.07 -19.57 -25.83
N GLU A 111 -0.80 -20.88 -25.66
CA GLU A 111 -0.92 -21.57 -24.37
C GLU A 111 0.26 -21.32 -23.41
N ALA A 112 1.42 -20.91 -23.93
CA ALA A 112 2.62 -20.64 -23.13
C ALA A 112 2.71 -19.19 -22.60
N ILE A 113 1.85 -18.30 -23.12
CA ILE A 113 1.72 -16.89 -22.72
C ILE A 113 0.66 -16.78 -21.62
#